data_AF-A0A2P2CKA4-F1
#
_entry.id   AF-A0A2P2CKA4-F1
#
_cell.length_a   1.000
_cell.length_b   1.000
_cell.length_c   1.000
_cell.angle_alpha   90.00
_cell.angle_beta   90.00
_cell.angle_gamma   90.00
#
_symmetry.space_group_name_H-M   'P 1'
#
loop_
_entity.id
_entity.type
_entity.pdbx_description
1 polymer ?
#
loop_
_entity_poly.entity_id
_entity_poly.type
_entity_poly.pdbx_seq_one_letter_code
_entity_poly.pdbx_strand_id
1 'polypeptide(L)'
;MIAVITFAHDLDSIHHDLGHRLALASTARPDVRHPRDHYTAIDTFLAAASRHNAAMVDAIAPLITHLPGGHDLAHEFLATSRVYEEALAQVKAKLYGSSYAVSRPWPSIWEEVHREFGAVCALERRLATALLTQESARPEADREDLGTRLHHAELASPTRPHPWIPHQGVVGHLARAVARHVDHFWDAAEGRMVPEPVRHHDREHQGRLAQYLLADPHLEEE
;
A
#
# COMPACT_ATOMS: atom_id res chain seq x y z
N MET A 1 -14.44 9.03 -19.56
CA MET A 1 -13.71 10.19 -18.94
C MET A 1 -13.75 10.17 -17.41
N ILE A 2 -14.73 9.52 -16.78
CA ILE A 2 -14.89 9.49 -15.31
C ILE A 2 -13.91 8.49 -14.65
N ALA A 3 -13.65 7.33 -15.26
CA ALA A 3 -12.78 6.28 -14.72
C ALA A 3 -11.32 6.70 -14.46
N VAL A 4 -10.80 7.64 -15.25
CA VAL A 4 -9.42 8.14 -15.15
C VAL A 4 -9.22 9.03 -13.91
N ILE A 5 -10.29 9.68 -13.45
CA ILE A 5 -10.26 10.56 -12.29
C ILE A 5 -10.27 9.72 -11.00
N THR A 6 -10.85 8.52 -11.03
CA THR A 6 -11.10 7.70 -9.84
C THR A 6 -9.83 7.06 -9.26
N PHE A 7 -8.98 6.40 -10.06
CA PHE A 7 -7.81 5.70 -9.51
C PHE A 7 -6.76 6.63 -8.89
N ALA A 8 -6.42 7.74 -9.56
CA ALA A 8 -5.49 8.73 -9.02
C ALA A 8 -6.04 9.38 -7.73
N HIS A 9 -7.34 9.67 -7.71
CA HIS A 9 -8.00 10.23 -6.54
C HIS A 9 -8.05 9.25 -5.36
N ASP A 10 -8.35 7.98 -5.63
CA ASP A 10 -8.35 6.94 -4.60
C ASP A 10 -6.94 6.73 -4.02
N LEU A 11 -5.91 6.74 -4.87
CA LEU A 11 -4.52 6.63 -4.44
C LEU A 11 -4.10 7.80 -3.55
N ASP A 12 -4.46 9.04 -3.92
CA ASP A 12 -4.22 10.22 -3.07
C ASP A 12 -4.98 10.12 -1.73
N SER A 13 -6.18 9.53 -1.72
CA SER A 13 -6.95 9.28 -0.50
C SER A 13 -6.27 8.25 0.41
N ILE A 14 -5.73 7.18 -0.16
CA ILE A 14 -4.93 6.19 0.57
C ILE A 14 -3.65 6.84 1.13
N HIS A 15 -2.94 7.65 0.34
CA HIS A 15 -1.75 8.38 0.78
C HIS A 15 -2.07 9.32 1.94
N HIS A 16 -3.22 9.98 1.89
CA HIS A 16 -3.69 10.84 2.96
C HIS A 16 -3.96 10.06 4.26
N ASP A 17 -4.69 8.93 4.17
CA ASP A 17 -4.96 8.07 5.34
C ASP A 17 -3.67 7.48 5.94
N LEU A 18 -2.79 6.93 5.10
CA LEU A 18 -1.49 6.41 5.54
C LEU A 18 -0.62 7.51 6.15
N GLY A 19 -0.62 8.72 5.57
CA GLY A 19 0.08 9.88 6.10
C GLY A 19 -0.46 10.31 7.47
N HIS A 20 -1.78 10.27 7.66
CA HIS A 20 -2.42 10.52 8.95
C HIS A 20 -2.01 9.47 9.99
N ARG A 21 -2.05 8.18 9.64
CA ARG A 21 -1.62 7.08 10.51
C ARG A 21 -0.14 7.18 10.87
N LEU A 22 0.71 7.56 9.92
CA LEU A 22 2.13 7.80 10.16
C LEU A 22 2.35 8.94 11.16
N ALA A 23 1.60 10.04 11.05
CA ALA A 23 1.66 11.15 12.02
C ALA A 23 1.25 10.70 13.43
N LEU A 24 0.19 9.90 13.55
CA LEU A 24 -0.22 9.31 14.83
C LEU A 24 0.82 8.33 15.39
N ALA A 25 1.36 7.43 14.55
CA ALA A 25 2.35 6.44 14.95
C ALA A 25 3.68 7.07 15.38
N SER A 26 4.15 8.08 14.65
CA SER A 26 5.43 8.77 14.94
C SER A 26 5.40 9.59 16.22
N THR A 27 4.22 10.05 16.63
CA THR A 27 4.02 10.77 17.90
C THR A 27 3.73 9.86 19.08
N ALA A 28 3.41 8.58 18.84
CA ALA A 28 3.22 7.59 19.89
C ALA A 28 4.57 7.31 20.57
N ARG A 29 4.77 7.91 21.76
CA ARG A 29 5.96 7.68 22.59
C ARG A 29 5.69 6.51 23.52
N PRO A 30 6.44 5.40 23.45
CA PRO A 30 6.29 4.30 24.39
C PRO A 30 6.46 4.78 25.84
N ASP A 31 5.37 4.87 26.61
CA ASP A 31 5.42 5.11 28.05
C ASP A 31 5.77 3.81 28.78
N VAL A 32 6.73 3.87 29.70
CA VAL A 32 7.13 2.75 30.56
C VAL A 32 5.96 2.23 31.40
N ARG A 33 4.99 3.10 31.72
CA ARG A 33 3.81 2.76 32.55
C ARG A 33 2.69 2.08 31.77
N HIS A 34 2.56 2.39 30.48
CA HIS A 34 1.57 1.78 29.58
C HIS A 34 2.24 1.38 28.27
N PRO A 35 3.14 0.36 28.29
CA PRO A 35 3.92 0.01 27.12
C PRO A 35 3.00 -0.27 25.91
N ARG A 36 1.88 -0.96 26.15
CA ARG A 36 0.96 -1.50 25.15
C ARG A 36 0.12 -0.46 24.41
N ASP A 37 -0.20 0.68 25.02
CA ASP A 37 -1.11 1.68 24.42
C ASP A 37 -0.52 2.31 23.16
N HIS A 38 0.80 2.29 23.03
CA HIS A 38 1.53 2.81 21.87
C HIS A 38 1.75 1.77 20.77
N TYR A 39 1.61 0.48 21.07
CA TYR A 39 1.75 -0.59 20.08
C TYR A 39 0.62 -0.49 19.07
N THR A 40 -0.61 -0.19 19.51
CA THR A 40 -1.77 -0.16 18.60
C THR A 40 -1.58 0.83 17.46
N ALA A 41 -1.20 2.09 17.73
CA ALA A 41 -1.03 3.09 16.68
C ALA A 41 0.10 2.72 15.69
N ILE A 42 1.24 2.27 16.21
CA ILE A 42 2.39 1.87 15.39
C ILE A 42 2.06 0.62 14.57
N ASP A 43 1.43 -0.38 15.19
CA ASP A 43 1.11 -1.66 14.57
C ASP A 43 0.05 -1.52 13.48
N THR A 44 -0.98 -0.71 13.75
CA THR A 44 -2.00 -0.37 12.76
C THR A 44 -1.40 0.37 11.55
N PHE A 45 -0.47 1.31 11.78
CA PHE A 45 0.25 1.97 10.69
C PHE A 45 1.12 0.97 9.90
N LEU A 46 1.97 0.19 10.58
CA LEU A 46 2.86 -0.78 9.94
C LEU A 46 2.07 -1.78 9.11
N ALA A 47 0.93 -2.25 9.62
CA ALA A 47 0.09 -3.20 8.91
C ALA A 47 -0.55 -2.61 7.65
N ALA A 48 -1.12 -1.40 7.74
CA ALA A 48 -1.69 -0.71 6.60
C ALA A 48 -0.62 -0.38 5.53
N ALA A 49 0.52 0.17 5.96
CA ALA A 49 1.61 0.55 5.08
C ALA A 49 2.26 -0.65 4.36
N SER A 50 2.54 -1.73 5.08
CA SER A 50 3.15 -2.94 4.49
C SER A 50 2.22 -3.58 3.48
N ARG A 51 0.92 -3.65 3.81
CA ARG A 51 -0.10 -4.20 2.92
C ARG A 51 -0.22 -3.40 1.62
N HIS A 52 -0.37 -2.08 1.73
CA HIS A 52 -0.50 -1.21 0.57
C HIS A 52 0.73 -1.33 -0.34
N ASN A 53 1.94 -1.22 0.24
CA ASN A 53 3.18 -1.32 -0.51
C ASN A 53 3.29 -2.68 -1.24
N ALA A 54 3.01 -3.78 -0.55
CA ALA A 54 3.03 -5.11 -1.16
C ALA A 54 2.00 -5.26 -2.29
N ALA A 55 0.81 -4.66 -2.15
CA ALA A 55 -0.24 -4.66 -3.17
C ALA A 55 0.18 -3.88 -4.42
N MET A 56 0.77 -2.69 -4.24
CA MET A 56 1.29 -1.88 -5.34
C MET A 56 2.39 -2.62 -6.13
N VAL A 57 3.27 -3.32 -5.42
CA VAL A 57 4.33 -4.15 -6.03
C VAL A 57 3.77 -5.37 -6.78
N ASP A 58 2.71 -6.01 -6.29
CA ASP A 58 2.14 -7.20 -6.93
C ASP A 58 1.22 -6.86 -8.11
N ALA A 59 0.38 -5.85 -7.93
CA ALA A 59 -0.75 -5.62 -8.82
C ALA A 59 -0.49 -4.51 -9.83
N ILE A 60 0.21 -3.44 -9.44
CA ILE A 60 0.35 -2.23 -10.26
C ILE A 60 1.69 -2.17 -10.97
N ALA A 61 2.80 -2.43 -10.26
CA ALA A 61 4.15 -2.36 -10.84
C ALA A 61 4.35 -3.23 -12.11
N PRO A 62 3.77 -4.45 -12.22
CA PRO A 62 3.94 -5.26 -13.44
C PRO A 62 3.28 -4.63 -14.67
N LEU A 63 2.17 -3.90 -14.51
CA LEU A 63 1.37 -3.37 -15.61
C LEU A 63 2.14 -2.34 -16.45
N ILE A 64 3.03 -1.57 -15.80
CA ILE A 64 3.76 -0.53 -16.51
C ILE A 64 4.93 -1.07 -17.33
N THR A 65 5.38 -2.31 -17.11
CA THR A 65 6.62 -2.83 -17.70
C THR A 65 6.60 -2.89 -19.23
N HIS A 66 5.41 -2.97 -19.82
CA HIS A 66 5.21 -2.99 -21.27
C HIS A 66 5.12 -1.58 -21.90
N LEU A 67 5.09 -0.52 -21.08
CA LEU A 67 4.98 0.85 -21.54
C LEU A 67 6.34 1.44 -21.91
N PRO A 68 6.39 2.45 -22.81
CA PRO A 68 7.62 3.19 -23.10
C PRO A 68 8.22 3.79 -21.81
N GLY A 69 9.46 3.42 -21.48
CA GLY A 69 10.13 3.84 -20.25
C GLY A 69 9.60 3.22 -18.96
N GLY A 70 8.62 2.31 -19.05
CA GLY A 70 7.98 1.70 -17.90
C GLY A 70 8.84 0.65 -17.20
N HIS A 71 9.78 0.01 -17.89
CA HIS A 71 10.72 -0.90 -17.24
C HIS A 71 11.57 -0.18 -16.17
N ASP A 72 12.16 0.96 -16.52
CA ASP A 72 13.01 1.74 -15.61
C ASP A 72 12.19 2.30 -14.44
N LEU A 73 10.97 2.79 -14.72
CA LEU A 73 10.06 3.28 -13.68
C LEU A 73 9.63 2.16 -12.72
N ALA A 74 9.36 0.95 -13.22
CA ALA A 74 9.04 -0.20 -12.37
C ALA A 74 10.23 -0.58 -11.51
N HIS A 75 11.43 -0.59 -12.07
CA HIS A 75 12.65 -0.89 -11.34
C HIS A 75 12.93 0.15 -10.24
N GLU A 76 12.79 1.45 -10.55
CA GLU A 76 12.91 2.56 -9.59
C GLU A 76 11.90 2.41 -8.44
N PHE A 77 10.65 2.10 -8.77
CA PHE A 77 9.59 1.86 -7.79
C PHE A 77 9.93 0.68 -6.87
N LEU A 78 10.34 -0.46 -7.42
CA LEU A 78 10.65 -1.66 -6.63
C LEU A 78 11.86 -1.47 -5.72
N ALA A 79 12.90 -0.80 -6.20
CA ALA A 79 14.05 -0.45 -5.38
C ALA A 79 13.64 0.46 -4.21
N THR A 80 12.83 1.48 -4.47
CA THR A 80 12.36 2.41 -3.43
C THR A 80 11.41 1.74 -2.43
N SER A 81 10.50 0.89 -2.92
CA SER A 81 9.62 0.05 -2.11
C SER A 81 10.40 -0.82 -1.13
N ARG A 82 11.49 -1.44 -1.58
CA ARG A 82 12.35 -2.23 -0.68
C ARG A 82 12.99 -1.38 0.41
N VAL A 83 13.53 -0.21 0.07
CA VAL A 83 14.11 0.71 1.07
C VAL A 83 13.06 1.15 2.07
N TYR A 84 11.82 1.40 1.62
CA TYR A 84 10.69 1.70 2.50
C TYR A 84 10.36 0.52 3.44
N GLU A 85 10.31 -0.72 2.94
CA GLU A 85 10.10 -1.91 3.77
C GLU A 85 11.22 -2.10 4.80
N GLU A 86 12.47 -1.80 4.44
CA GLU A 86 13.60 -1.81 5.37
C GLU A 86 13.40 -0.78 6.49
N ALA A 87 12.94 0.44 6.17
CA ALA A 87 12.60 1.47 7.15
C ALA A 87 11.46 1.03 8.10
N LEU A 88 10.39 0.43 7.56
CA LEU A 88 9.28 -0.13 8.36
C LEU A 88 9.76 -1.28 9.27
N ALA A 89 10.68 -2.11 8.77
CA ALA A 89 11.27 -3.18 9.57
C ALA A 89 12.09 -2.65 10.75
N GLN A 90 12.73 -1.48 10.63
CA GLN A 90 13.44 -0.83 11.74
C GLN A 90 12.49 -0.36 12.85
N VAL A 91 11.33 0.21 12.50
CA VAL A 91 10.29 0.58 13.48
C VAL A 91 9.87 -0.64 14.28
N LYS A 92 9.54 -1.74 13.59
CA LYS A 92 9.15 -3.00 14.23
C LYS A 92 10.28 -3.56 15.11
N ALA A 93 11.50 -3.60 14.60
CA ALA A 93 12.65 -4.08 15.35
C ALA A 93 12.87 -3.27 16.64
N LYS A 94 12.72 -1.94 16.58
CA LYS A 94 12.81 -1.06 17.74
C LYS A 94 11.68 -1.29 18.73
N LEU A 95 10.45 -1.43 18.25
CA LEU A 95 9.24 -1.63 19.07
C LEU A 95 9.28 -2.94 19.87
N TYR A 96 9.82 -4.00 19.27
CA TYR A 96 9.91 -5.33 19.90
C TYR A 96 11.29 -5.64 20.50
N GLY A 97 12.15 -4.63 20.65
CA GLY A 97 13.40 -4.76 21.41
C GLY A 97 14.48 -5.61 20.74
N SER A 98 14.50 -5.68 19.40
CA SER A 98 15.61 -6.31 18.67
C SER A 98 16.93 -5.60 19.01
N SER A 99 17.94 -6.37 19.42
CA SER A 99 19.25 -5.89 19.87
C SER A 99 19.95 -4.98 18.85
N TYR A 100 19.70 -5.18 17.55
CA TYR A 100 20.26 -4.38 16.45
C TYR A 100 19.66 -2.97 16.33
N ALA A 101 18.44 -2.74 16.81
CA ALA A 101 17.76 -1.45 16.72
C ALA A 101 17.86 -0.62 18.02
N VAL A 102 18.36 -1.20 19.11
CA VAL A 102 18.38 -0.57 20.44
C VAL A 102 19.15 0.75 20.46
N SER A 103 20.20 0.90 19.64
CA SER A 103 21.05 2.11 19.61
C SER A 103 20.50 3.27 18.78
N ARG A 104 19.60 3.04 17.80
CA ARG A 104 19.07 4.12 16.97
C ARG A 104 17.96 4.90 17.71
N PRO A 105 18.00 6.25 17.72
CA PRO A 105 16.96 7.04 18.37
C PRO A 105 15.65 7.02 17.55
N TRP A 106 14.50 6.97 18.23
CA TRP A 106 13.17 6.98 17.61
C TRP A 106 12.98 8.10 16.55
N PRO A 107 13.38 9.36 16.79
CA PRO A 107 13.27 10.41 15.78
C PRO A 107 13.97 10.07 14.45
N SER A 108 15.18 9.50 14.50
CA SER A 108 15.92 9.15 13.29
C SER A 108 15.24 8.03 12.49
N ILE A 109 14.61 7.06 13.18
CA ILE A 109 13.86 5.99 12.51
C ILE A 109 12.61 6.57 11.83
N TRP A 110 11.88 7.45 12.51
CA TRP A 110 10.69 8.06 11.93
C TRP A 110 11.00 9.04 10.79
N GLU A 111 12.08 9.82 10.88
CA GLU A 111 12.56 10.67 9.77
C GLU A 111 12.84 9.86 8.50
N GLU A 112 13.42 8.68 8.66
CA GLU A 112 13.66 7.74 7.56
C GLU A 112 12.34 7.21 6.98
N VAL A 113 11.41 6.74 7.83
CA VAL A 113 10.08 6.30 7.38
C VAL A 113 9.34 7.42 6.63
N HIS A 114 9.37 8.66 7.12
CA HIS A 114 8.73 9.80 6.45
C HIS A 114 9.33 10.07 5.07
N ARG A 115 10.67 10.03 4.97
CA ARG A 115 11.37 10.26 3.71
C ARG A 115 11.03 9.18 2.69
N GLU A 116 11.14 7.91 3.09
CA GLU A 116 10.88 6.78 2.18
C GLU A 116 9.40 6.68 1.81
N PHE A 117 8.47 6.95 2.74
CA PHE A 117 7.04 7.05 2.44
C PHE A 117 6.76 8.11 1.36
N GLY A 118 7.34 9.30 1.51
CA GLY A 118 7.20 10.37 0.51
C GLY A 118 7.75 9.97 -0.87
N ALA A 119 8.87 9.26 -0.91
CA ALA A 119 9.48 8.76 -2.14
C ALA A 119 8.59 7.71 -2.83
N VAL A 120 8.08 6.74 -2.08
CA VAL A 120 7.15 5.72 -2.59
C VAL A 120 5.88 6.38 -3.13
N CYS A 121 5.22 7.26 -2.37
CA CYS A 121 4.00 7.95 -2.83
C CYS A 121 4.23 8.75 -4.12
N ALA A 122 5.40 9.38 -4.28
CA ALA A 122 5.74 10.12 -5.50
C ALA A 122 5.89 9.18 -6.71
N LEU A 123 6.50 8.00 -6.51
CA LEU A 123 6.61 6.99 -7.56
C LEU A 123 5.25 6.36 -7.89
N GLU A 124 4.41 6.08 -6.91
CA GLU A 124 3.06 5.55 -7.12
C GLU A 124 2.20 6.50 -7.97
N ARG A 125 2.28 7.82 -7.74
CA ARG A 125 1.64 8.81 -8.61
C ARG A 125 2.18 8.80 -10.03
N ARG A 126 3.50 8.60 -10.22
CA ARG A 126 4.12 8.44 -11.55
C ARG A 126 3.62 7.16 -12.23
N LEU A 127 3.52 6.04 -11.51
CA LEU A 127 2.95 4.79 -12.00
C LEU A 127 1.50 5.00 -12.46
N ALA A 128 0.66 5.59 -11.59
CA ALA A 128 -0.74 5.86 -11.89
C ALA A 128 -0.89 6.76 -13.12
N THR A 129 -0.09 7.83 -13.23
CA THR A 129 -0.11 8.74 -14.39
C THR A 129 0.24 8.00 -15.69
N ALA A 130 1.27 7.14 -15.67
CA ALA A 130 1.69 6.36 -16.84
C ALA A 130 0.60 5.37 -17.29
N LEU A 131 -0.03 4.66 -16.34
CA LEU A 131 -1.12 3.73 -16.64
C LEU A 131 -2.36 4.45 -17.16
N LEU A 132 -2.79 5.51 -16.49
CA LEU A 132 -3.97 6.28 -16.87
C LEU A 132 -3.84 6.93 -18.26
N THR A 133 -2.63 7.37 -18.62
CA THR A 133 -2.34 7.89 -19.97
C THR A 133 -2.57 6.82 -21.03
N GLN A 134 -2.21 5.57 -20.75
CA GLN A 134 -2.42 4.43 -21.65
C GLN A 134 -3.86 3.96 -21.69
N GLU A 135 -4.52 3.82 -20.54
CA GLU A 135 -5.94 3.44 -20.45
C GLU A 135 -6.84 4.46 -21.15
N SER A 136 -6.48 5.75 -21.11
CA SER A 136 -7.21 6.81 -21.83
C SER A 136 -7.22 6.61 -23.35
N ALA A 137 -6.23 5.92 -23.92
CA ALA A 137 -6.16 5.61 -25.34
C ALA A 137 -6.97 4.36 -25.73
N ARG A 138 -7.45 3.57 -24.76
CA ARG A 138 -8.29 2.38 -24.99
C ARG A 138 -9.79 2.72 -25.03
N PRO A 139 -10.60 1.93 -25.76
CA PRO A 139 -12.06 1.94 -25.63
C PRO A 139 -12.47 1.75 -24.16
N GLU A 140 -13.54 2.42 -23.71
CA GLU A 140 -13.97 2.38 -22.30
C GLU A 140 -14.29 0.94 -21.84
N ALA A 141 -14.86 0.11 -22.73
CA ALA A 141 -15.16 -1.30 -22.46
C ALA A 141 -13.91 -2.18 -22.20
N ASP A 142 -12.74 -1.77 -22.69
CA ASP A 142 -11.48 -2.50 -22.57
C ASP A 142 -10.58 -1.94 -21.45
N ARG A 143 -11.07 -0.95 -20.69
CA ARG A 143 -10.29 -0.34 -19.61
C ARG A 143 -10.29 -1.23 -18.38
N GLU A 144 -9.10 -1.39 -17.82
CA GLU A 144 -8.94 -2.13 -16.56
C GLU A 144 -9.34 -1.25 -15.37
N ASP A 145 -10.14 -1.80 -14.45
CA ASP A 145 -10.42 -1.16 -13.16
C ASP A 145 -9.24 -1.33 -12.19
N LEU A 146 -8.29 -0.41 -12.30
CA LEU A 146 -7.07 -0.38 -11.49
C LEU A 146 -7.37 -0.23 -9.99
N GLY A 147 -8.47 0.44 -9.62
CA GLY A 147 -8.87 0.61 -8.23
C GLY A 147 -9.32 -0.70 -7.61
N THR A 148 -10.25 -1.40 -8.28
CA THR A 148 -10.69 -2.73 -7.85
C THR A 148 -9.54 -3.74 -7.81
N ARG A 149 -8.65 -3.70 -8.80
CA ARG A 149 -7.44 -4.54 -8.82
C ARG A 149 -6.54 -4.28 -7.61
N LEU A 150 -6.27 -3.03 -7.29
CA LEU A 150 -5.47 -2.66 -6.12
C LEU A 150 -6.16 -3.12 -4.82
N HIS A 151 -7.47 -2.89 -4.70
CA HIS A 151 -8.24 -3.33 -3.55
C HIS A 151 -8.10 -4.84 -3.28
N HIS A 152 -8.30 -5.65 -4.32
CA HIS A 152 -8.17 -7.10 -4.23
C HIS A 152 -6.75 -7.53 -3.85
N ALA A 153 -5.74 -6.84 -4.39
CA ALA A 153 -4.36 -7.11 -4.05
C ALA A 153 -4.03 -6.74 -2.59
N GLU A 154 -4.60 -5.64 -2.06
CA GLU A 154 -4.46 -5.27 -0.65
C GLU A 154 -5.07 -6.31 0.27
N LEU A 155 -6.28 -6.81 -0.03
CA LEU A 155 -6.91 -7.90 0.72
C LEU A 155 -6.06 -9.18 0.71
N ALA A 156 -5.28 -9.39 -0.35
CA ALA A 156 -4.41 -10.55 -0.53
C ALA A 156 -2.95 -10.31 -0.06
N SER A 157 -2.62 -9.15 0.49
CA SER A 157 -1.24 -8.77 0.81
C SER A 157 -0.83 -9.04 2.26
N PRO A 158 0.46 -9.32 2.52
CA PRO A 158 1.01 -9.44 3.87
C PRO A 158 0.88 -8.12 4.65
N THR A 159 0.88 -8.21 5.98
CA THR A 159 0.69 -7.08 6.91
C THR A 159 2.00 -6.73 7.63
N ARG A 160 3.09 -7.43 7.36
CA ARG A 160 4.42 -7.14 7.89
C ARG A 160 5.36 -6.74 6.75
N PRO A 161 6.40 -5.94 7.01
CA PRO A 161 7.38 -5.60 5.99
C PRO A 161 8.30 -6.80 5.74
N HIS A 162 8.52 -7.14 4.47
CA HIS A 162 9.33 -8.28 4.05
C HIS A 162 10.42 -7.87 3.05
N PRO A 163 11.40 -7.03 3.42
CA PRO A 163 12.37 -6.46 2.47
C PRO A 163 13.27 -7.48 1.76
N TRP A 164 13.37 -8.71 2.29
CA TRP A 164 14.27 -9.74 1.81
C TRP A 164 13.59 -10.83 0.98
N ILE A 165 12.26 -10.76 0.81
CA ILE A 165 11.58 -11.67 -0.12
C ILE A 165 11.68 -11.11 -1.54
N PRO A 166 11.70 -11.97 -2.58
CA PRO A 166 11.69 -11.48 -3.95
C PRO A 166 10.44 -10.65 -4.23
N HIS A 167 10.61 -9.47 -4.83
CA HIS A 167 9.50 -8.56 -5.16
C HIS A 167 8.88 -8.80 -6.54
N GLN A 168 9.56 -9.54 -7.43
CA GLN A 168 9.13 -9.75 -8.83
C GLN A 168 8.86 -11.21 -9.19
N GLY A 169 7.97 -11.37 -10.17
CA GLY A 169 7.69 -12.64 -10.84
C GLY A 169 6.97 -13.68 -9.97
N VAL A 170 6.82 -14.90 -10.50
CA VAL A 170 6.11 -16.00 -9.85
C VAL A 170 6.71 -16.36 -8.49
N VAL A 171 8.03 -16.28 -8.37
CA VAL A 171 8.74 -16.55 -7.10
C VAL A 171 8.40 -15.50 -6.05
N GLY A 172 8.34 -14.21 -6.42
CA GLY A 172 7.95 -13.15 -5.49
C GLY A 172 6.48 -13.22 -5.06
N HIS A 173 5.59 -13.58 -5.99
CA HIS A 173 4.19 -13.83 -5.67
C HIS A 173 4.03 -14.99 -4.67
N LEU A 174 4.72 -16.11 -4.89
CA LEU A 174 4.70 -17.25 -3.96
C LEU A 174 5.29 -16.87 -2.58
N ALA A 175 6.42 -16.17 -2.56
CA ALA A 175 7.04 -15.74 -1.31
C ALA A 175 6.10 -14.83 -0.49
N ARG A 176 5.39 -13.91 -1.14
CA ARG A 176 4.36 -13.08 -0.50
C ARG A 176 3.15 -13.87 -0.02
N ALA A 177 2.72 -14.87 -0.78
CA ALA A 177 1.63 -15.74 -0.35
C ALA A 177 1.97 -16.50 0.94
N VAL A 178 3.20 -17.01 1.06
CA VAL A 178 3.71 -17.65 2.29
C VAL A 178 3.84 -16.62 3.42
N ALA A 179 4.42 -15.45 3.14
CA ALA A 179 4.58 -14.38 4.11
C ALA A 179 3.24 -13.94 4.71
N ARG A 180 2.20 -13.76 3.88
CA ARG A 180 0.83 -13.47 4.34
C ARG A 180 0.30 -14.53 5.30
N HIS A 181 0.52 -15.81 5.02
CA HIS A 181 0.02 -16.87 5.89
C HIS A 181 0.70 -16.84 7.27
N VAL A 182 2.01 -16.61 7.28
CA VAL A 182 2.79 -16.42 8.50
C VAL A 182 2.33 -15.16 9.25
N ASP A 183 2.09 -14.07 8.53
CA ASP A 183 1.62 -12.81 9.10
C ASP A 183 0.24 -12.95 9.73
N HIS A 184 -0.71 -13.62 9.07
CA HIS A 184 -2.05 -13.86 9.62
C HIS A 184 -1.99 -14.66 10.93
N PHE A 185 -1.11 -15.66 11.00
CA PHE A 185 -0.85 -16.37 12.26
C PHE A 185 -0.32 -15.44 13.34
N TRP A 186 0.69 -14.60 13.03
CA TRP A 186 1.26 -13.69 14.00
C TRP A 186 0.33 -12.55 14.42
N ASP A 187 -0.50 -12.05 13.53
CA ASP A 187 -1.46 -11.00 13.84
C ASP A 187 -2.58 -11.53 14.74
N ALA A 188 -3.03 -12.78 14.52
CA ALA A 188 -3.93 -13.48 15.42
C ALA A 188 -3.28 -13.75 16.79
N ALA A 189 -2.00 -14.14 16.81
CA ALA A 189 -1.27 -14.39 18.05
C ALA A 189 -0.98 -13.10 18.85
N GLU A 190 -0.75 -11.98 18.17
CA GLU A 190 -0.46 -10.67 18.78
C GLU A 190 -1.73 -9.86 19.09
N GLY A 191 -2.91 -10.29 18.64
CA GLY A 191 -4.18 -9.60 18.86
C GLY A 191 -4.28 -8.24 18.15
N ARG A 192 -3.56 -8.07 17.03
CA ARG A 192 -3.50 -6.80 16.29
C ARG A 192 -4.78 -6.55 15.50
N MET A 193 -5.34 -5.34 15.64
CA MET A 193 -6.36 -4.85 14.73
C MET A 193 -5.69 -4.37 13.43
N VAL A 194 -5.87 -5.15 12.36
CA VAL A 194 -5.46 -4.73 11.02
C VAL A 194 -6.65 -4.02 10.37
N PRO A 195 -6.53 -2.72 10.03
CA PRO A 195 -7.63 -1.97 9.42
C PRO A 195 -8.00 -2.60 8.07
N GLU A 196 -9.29 -2.58 7.70
CA GLU A 196 -9.66 -2.91 6.32
C GLU A 196 -9.06 -1.87 5.36
N PRO A 197 -8.59 -2.29 4.17
CA PRO A 197 -8.13 -1.34 3.17
C PRO A 197 -9.26 -0.43 2.73
N VAL A 198 -8.92 0.77 2.26
CA VAL A 198 -9.92 1.70 1.70
C VAL A 198 -10.59 1.00 0.53
N ARG A 199 -11.94 0.97 0.53
CA ARG A 199 -12.69 0.45 -0.60
C ARG A 199 -12.58 1.45 -1.74
N HIS A 200 -11.93 1.04 -2.81
CA HIS A 200 -12.05 1.69 -4.12
C HIS A 200 -13.50 1.60 -4.57
N HIS A 201 -13.97 2.60 -5.33
CA HIS A 201 -15.37 2.65 -5.78
C HIS A 201 -15.70 1.39 -6.62
N ASP A 202 -16.33 0.39 -5.99
CA ASP A 202 -16.72 -0.86 -6.63
C ASP A 202 -17.80 -0.57 -7.68
N ARG A 203 -17.42 -0.60 -8.97
CA ARG A 203 -18.34 -0.29 -10.07
C ARG A 203 -19.26 -1.48 -10.39
N GLU A 204 -18.82 -2.71 -10.14
CA GLU A 204 -19.58 -3.91 -10.52
C GLU A 204 -20.84 -4.10 -9.66
N HIS A 205 -20.82 -3.63 -8.41
CA HIS A 205 -21.94 -3.80 -7.47
C HIS A 205 -22.76 -2.52 -7.21
N GLN A 206 -22.45 -1.41 -7.86
CA GLN A 206 -23.20 -0.17 -7.71
C GLN A 206 -24.55 -0.24 -8.45
N GLY A 207 -25.62 -0.47 -7.69
CA GLY A 207 -26.98 -0.32 -8.21
C GLY A 207 -27.28 1.11 -8.65
N ARG A 208 -28.28 1.29 -9.53
CA ARG A 208 -28.68 2.59 -10.13
C ARG A 208 -28.85 3.74 -9.13
N LEU A 209 -29.23 3.43 -7.89
CA LEU A 209 -29.43 4.42 -6.83
C LEU A 209 -28.10 4.93 -6.25
N ALA A 210 -27.09 4.05 -6.13
CA ALA A 210 -25.73 4.45 -5.74
C ALA A 210 -25.08 5.30 -6.84
N GLN A 211 -25.23 4.88 -8.10
CA GLN A 211 -24.77 5.66 -9.27
C GLN A 211 -25.40 7.06 -9.32
N TYR A 212 -26.69 7.19 -9.01
CA TYR A 212 -27.38 8.48 -8.94
C TYR A 212 -26.85 9.38 -7.81
N LEU A 213 -26.61 8.82 -6.62
CA LEU A 213 -26.10 9.57 -5.46
C LEU A 213 -24.63 9.97 -5.62
N LEU A 214 -23.82 9.11 -6.24
CA LEU A 214 -22.40 9.35 -6.52
C LEU A 214 -22.17 10.13 -7.82
N ALA A 215 -23.23 10.42 -8.57
CA ALA A 215 -23.19 11.05 -9.89
C ALA A 215 -22.25 10.36 -10.89
N ASP A 216 -22.08 9.03 -10.79
CA ASP A 216 -21.27 8.18 -11.67
C ASP A 216 -22.17 7.13 -12.36
N PRO A 217 -22.90 7.51 -13.43
CA PRO A 217 -23.77 6.57 -14.15
C PRO A 217 -22.93 5.56 -14.96
N HIS A 218 -23.22 4.27 -14.77
CA HIS A 218 -22.65 3.21 -15.61
C HIS A 218 -23.52 3.11 -16.87
N LEU A 219 -23.02 3.65 -17.98
CA LEU A 219 -23.73 3.64 -19.26
C LEU A 219 -23.46 2.29 -19.96
N GLU A 220 -24.50 1.52 -20.23
CA GLU A 220 -24.44 0.37 -21.14
C GLU A 220 -24.41 0.91 -22.58
N GLU A 221 -23.46 0.43 -23.40
CA GLU A 221 -23.36 0.81 -24.82
C GLU A 221 -24.39 0.05 -25.68
N GLU A 222 -25.05 0.76 -26.59
CA GLU A 222 -25.76 0.18 -27.76
C GLU A 222 -24.77 -0.19 -28.88
#